data_AF-A0A1B8B3S1-F1
#
_entry.id   AF-A0A1B8B3S1-F1
#
_cell.length_a   1.000
_cell.length_b   1.000
_cell.length_c   1.000
_cell.angle_alpha   90.00
_cell.angle_beta   90.00
_cell.angle_gamma   90.00
#
_symmetry.space_group_name_H-M   'P 1'
#
loop_
_entity.id
_entity.type
_entity.pdbx_description
1 polymer ?
#
loop_
_entity_poly.entity_id
_entity_poly.type
_entity_poly.pdbx_seq_one_letter_code
_entity_poly.pdbx_strand_id
1 'polypeptide(L)'
;MVPLPLFKLASLLVRHVSKYGANHIKAQAHDHPRFRAFAARYGQYMHQLNMRMSVALLRDPEAERRAKELAAAPTVKTEEQQKRDDQLKQKPEVIKSGLTFQNIWRRKFRSLPENKAVDLFADVIGDAFILSVAIALIVYETWRTSKKPDINKIRIEELDQKLEELRKREEELEEAEKKQKERYESLEEALRGLKDPKTKQPLLPTLQAS
;
A
#
# COMPACT_ATOMS: atom_id res chain seq x y z
N MET A 1 21.12 18.97 -19.18
CA MET A 1 21.19 19.50 -17.81
C MET A 1 21.68 18.38 -16.91
N VAL A 2 22.86 18.52 -16.31
CA VAL A 2 23.44 17.51 -15.40
C VAL A 2 22.44 17.29 -14.27
N PRO A 3 22.06 16.04 -13.92
CA PRO A 3 21.24 15.81 -12.75
C PRO A 3 22.00 16.38 -11.55
N LEU A 4 21.40 17.37 -10.88
CA LEU A 4 21.93 17.89 -9.62
C LEU A 4 22.23 16.66 -8.74
N PRO A 5 23.43 16.55 -8.15
CA PRO A 5 23.78 15.41 -7.33
C PRO A 5 23.02 15.51 -5.99
N LEU A 6 21.71 15.34 -6.03
CA LEU A 6 20.78 15.39 -4.90
C LEU A 6 21.26 14.47 -3.79
N PHE A 7 21.82 13.32 -4.16
CA PHE A 7 22.44 12.38 -3.23
C PHE A 7 23.63 12.99 -2.46
N LYS A 8 24.46 13.81 -3.10
CA LYS A 8 25.58 14.51 -2.44
C LYS A 8 25.10 15.65 -1.53
N LEU A 9 24.02 16.34 -1.91
CA LEU A 9 23.42 17.37 -1.08
C LEU A 9 22.72 16.76 0.14
N ALA A 10 22.03 15.64 -0.04
CA ALA A 10 21.43 14.88 1.05
C ALA A 10 22.50 14.39 2.04
N SER A 11 23.63 13.85 1.56
CA SER A 11 24.71 13.39 2.44
C SER A 11 25.40 14.54 3.20
N LEU A 12 25.55 15.71 2.59
CA LEU A 12 26.01 16.93 3.27
C LEU A 12 25.02 17.43 4.33
N LEU A 13 23.72 17.36 4.06
CA LEU A 13 22.65 17.74 4.99
C LEU A 13 22.61 16.84 6.22
N VAL A 14 22.69 15.52 6.03
CA VAL A 14 22.77 14.55 7.14
C VAL A 14 23.94 14.88 8.05
N ARG A 15 25.12 15.21 7.47
CA ARG A 15 26.29 15.61 8.24
C ARG A 15 26.09 16.92 9.00
N HIS A 16 25.37 17.89 8.42
CA HIS A 16 25.09 19.18 9.06
C HIS A 16 24.15 19.03 10.25
N VAL A 17 23.06 18.28 10.08
CA VAL A 17 22.05 18.10 11.14
C VAL A 17 22.61 17.24 12.28
N SER A 18 23.29 16.14 11.95
CA SER A 18 23.85 15.22 12.94
C SER A 18 24.92 15.88 13.83
N LYS A 19 25.77 16.75 13.26
CA LYS A 19 26.87 17.37 14.02
C LYS A 19 26.50 18.72 14.66
N TYR A 20 25.67 19.52 14.00
CA TYR A 20 25.35 20.88 14.46
C TYR A 20 23.96 21.01 15.09
N GLY A 21 22.97 20.23 14.66
CA GLY A 21 21.60 20.31 15.20
C GLY A 21 21.51 19.90 16.66
N ALA A 22 21.98 18.69 16.99
CA ALA A 22 21.91 18.16 18.35
C ALA A 22 22.74 19.00 19.35
N ASN A 23 23.96 19.39 18.97
CA ASN A 23 24.83 20.19 19.83
C ASN A 23 24.28 21.60 20.08
N HIS A 24 23.63 22.21 19.10
CA HIS A 24 23.05 23.56 19.26
C HIS A 24 21.79 23.54 20.12
N ILE A 25 20.92 22.53 19.98
CA ILE A 25 19.73 22.37 20.82
C ILE A 25 20.13 22.12 22.28
N LYS A 26 21.18 21.31 22.52
CA LYS A 26 21.70 21.06 23.88
C LYS A 26 22.29 22.33 24.51
N ALA A 27 23.05 23.12 23.76
CA ALA A 27 23.57 24.41 24.23
C ALA A 27 22.43 25.39 24.58
N GLN A 28 21.46 25.58 23.68
CA GLN A 28 20.31 26.46 23.93
C GLN A 28 19.41 25.99 25.10
N ALA A 29 19.28 24.68 25.30
CA ALA A 29 18.56 24.14 26.46
C ALA A 29 19.29 24.36 27.78
N HIS A 30 20.60 24.63 27.75
CA HIS A 30 21.35 25.04 28.93
C HIS A 30 21.19 26.54 29.19
N ASP A 31 21.16 27.35 28.15
CA ASP A 31 21.12 28.81 28.25
C ASP A 31 19.71 29.37 28.53
N HIS A 32 18.65 28.64 28.15
CA HIS A 32 17.27 29.12 28.26
C HIS A 32 16.36 28.16 29.06
N PRO A 33 15.96 28.52 30.31
CA PRO A 33 15.14 27.65 31.15
C PRO A 33 13.71 27.42 30.61
N ARG A 34 13.13 28.40 29.92
CA ARG A 34 11.82 28.25 29.25
C ARG A 34 11.89 27.24 28.10
N PHE A 35 12.96 27.32 27.30
CA PHE A 35 13.19 26.39 26.19
C PHE A 35 13.46 24.99 26.70
N ARG A 36 14.25 24.85 27.78
CA ARG A 36 14.47 23.58 28.47
C ARG A 36 13.18 22.91 28.93
N ALA A 37 12.29 23.65 29.60
CA ALA A 37 11.00 23.13 30.04
C ALA A 37 10.11 22.71 28.86
N PHE A 38 10.14 23.46 27.75
CA PHE A 38 9.44 23.12 26.51
C PHE A 38 10.00 21.83 25.89
N ALA A 39 11.31 21.76 25.69
CA ALA A 39 12.00 20.61 25.13
C ALA A 39 11.79 19.36 25.99
N ALA A 40 11.86 19.50 27.32
CA ALA A 40 11.56 18.43 28.25
C ALA A 40 10.11 17.95 28.11
N ARG A 41 9.12 18.86 28.00
CA ARG A 41 7.71 18.49 27.80
C ARG A 41 7.50 17.67 26.53
N TYR A 42 8.09 18.09 25.42
CA TYR A 42 7.99 17.37 24.14
C TYR A 42 8.78 16.06 24.15
N GLY A 43 9.96 16.03 24.76
CA GLY A 43 10.74 14.82 24.96
C GLY A 43 10.00 13.76 25.79
N GLN A 44 9.30 14.17 26.85
CA GLN A 44 8.45 13.28 27.64
C GLN A 44 7.25 12.76 26.83
N TYR A 45 6.63 13.62 26.03
CA TYR A 45 5.54 13.22 25.13
C TYR A 45 6.02 12.16 24.13
N MET A 46 7.17 12.38 23.50
CA MET A 46 7.76 11.42 22.56
C MET A 46 8.14 10.11 23.25
N HIS A 47 8.69 10.15 24.46
CA HIS A 47 8.95 8.93 25.23
C HIS A 47 7.67 8.15 25.55
N GLN A 48 6.61 8.84 25.98
CA GLN A 48 5.34 8.18 26.26
C GLN A 48 4.71 7.60 25.00
N LEU A 49 4.79 8.29 23.86
CA LEU A 49 4.35 7.77 22.57
C LEU A 49 5.14 6.52 22.19
N ASN A 50 6.47 6.58 22.25
CA ASN A 50 7.31 5.44 21.93
C ASN A 50 6.94 4.23 22.79
N MET A 51 6.79 4.41 24.12
CA MET A 51 6.42 3.31 25.00
C MET A 51 5.01 2.77 24.78
N ARG A 52 4.06 3.63 24.44
CA ARG A 52 2.71 3.19 24.03
C ARG A 52 2.77 2.34 22.78
N MET A 53 3.53 2.78 21.78
CA MET A 53 3.70 2.05 20.52
C MET A 53 4.44 0.73 20.74
N SER A 54 5.51 0.70 21.54
CA SER A 54 6.23 -0.54 21.87
C SER A 54 5.32 -1.54 22.58
N VAL A 55 4.51 -1.10 23.55
CA VAL A 55 3.54 -1.97 24.23
C VAL A 55 2.41 -2.42 23.29
N ALA A 56 2.00 -1.56 22.36
CA ALA A 56 1.02 -1.94 21.34
C ALA A 56 1.58 -2.97 20.35
N LEU A 57 2.86 -2.86 19.98
CA LEU A 57 3.56 -3.79 19.10
C LEU A 57 3.84 -5.14 19.77
N LEU A 58 4.27 -5.14 21.03
CA LEU A 58 4.56 -6.37 21.80
C LEU A 58 3.31 -7.12 22.25
N ARG A 59 2.12 -6.55 22.04
CA ARG A 59 0.87 -7.19 22.39
C ARG A 59 0.45 -8.11 21.24
N ASP A 60 0.78 -9.39 21.34
CA ASP A 60 0.21 -10.42 20.48
C ASP A 60 -1.21 -10.75 20.93
N PRO A 61 -2.26 -10.29 20.22
CA PRO A 61 -3.64 -10.50 20.64
C PRO A 61 -4.00 -12.00 20.65
N GLU A 62 -3.31 -12.83 19.87
CA GLU A 62 -3.50 -14.28 19.84
C GLU A 62 -2.90 -14.97 21.06
N ALA A 63 -1.73 -14.55 21.54
CA ALA A 63 -1.11 -15.12 22.73
C ALA A 63 -1.93 -14.78 23.99
N GLU A 64 -2.50 -13.56 24.07
CA GLU A 64 -3.44 -13.19 25.14
C GLU A 64 -4.73 -14.03 25.09
N ARG A 65 -5.23 -14.39 23.91
CA ARG A 65 -6.42 -15.23 23.75
C ARG A 65 -6.14 -16.68 24.15
N ARG A 66 -5.03 -17.26 23.69
CA ARG A 66 -4.60 -18.62 24.06
C ARG A 66 -4.32 -18.73 25.56
N ALA A 67 -3.67 -17.74 26.16
CA ALA A 67 -3.46 -17.71 27.61
C ALA A 67 -4.78 -17.64 28.39
N LYS A 68 -5.80 -16.92 27.86
CA LYS A 68 -7.14 -16.88 28.44
C LYS A 68 -7.92 -18.17 28.24
N GLU A 69 -7.80 -18.83 27.11
CA GLU A 69 -8.42 -20.14 26.84
C GLU A 69 -7.79 -21.23 27.71
N LEU A 70 -6.47 -21.20 27.89
CA LEU A 70 -5.75 -22.11 28.81
C LEU A 70 -6.06 -21.81 30.29
N ALA A 71 -6.29 -20.55 30.66
CA ALA A 71 -6.73 -20.18 32.01
C ALA A 71 -8.23 -20.40 32.25
N ALA A 72 -9.05 -20.38 31.19
CA ALA A 72 -10.47 -20.72 31.21
C ALA A 72 -10.70 -22.23 31.06
N ALA A 73 -9.67 -23.01 30.69
CA ALA A 73 -9.72 -24.45 30.76
C ALA A 73 -9.86 -24.85 32.24
N PRO A 74 -10.97 -25.48 32.63
CA PRO A 74 -11.26 -25.77 34.03
C PRO A 74 -10.29 -26.85 34.52
N THR A 75 -9.23 -26.44 35.23
CA THR A 75 -8.48 -27.38 36.05
C THR A 75 -9.44 -27.91 37.12
N VAL A 76 -9.68 -29.21 37.09
CA VAL A 76 -10.62 -29.95 37.95
C VAL A 76 -10.41 -29.55 39.42
N LYS A 77 -11.37 -28.79 39.97
CA LYS A 77 -11.41 -28.44 41.38
C LYS A 77 -11.98 -29.60 42.19
N THR A 78 -11.33 -29.93 43.30
CA THR A 78 -11.80 -30.88 44.32
C THR A 78 -13.11 -30.38 44.95
N GLU A 79 -14.01 -31.30 45.29
CA GLU A 79 -15.43 -31.11 45.64
C GLU A 79 -15.72 -30.06 46.74
N GLU A 80 -14.73 -29.68 47.57
CA GLU A 80 -14.90 -28.66 48.62
C GLU A 80 -14.92 -27.22 48.11
N GLN A 81 -14.25 -26.94 46.99
CA GLN A 81 -14.27 -25.58 46.40
C GLN A 81 -15.61 -25.29 45.71
N GLN A 82 -16.29 -26.34 45.23
CA GLN A 82 -17.59 -26.25 44.58
C GLN A 82 -18.69 -25.78 45.55
N LYS A 83 -18.67 -26.28 46.79
CA LYS A 83 -19.64 -25.90 47.83
C LYS A 83 -19.45 -24.47 48.35
N ARG A 84 -18.22 -23.93 48.35
CA ARG A 84 -17.97 -22.51 48.69
C ARG A 84 -18.38 -21.57 47.56
N ASP A 85 -18.13 -21.97 46.30
CA ASP A 85 -18.52 -21.18 45.13
C ASP A 85 -20.06 -21.08 45.00
N ASP A 86 -20.81 -22.10 45.42
CA ASP A 86 -22.28 -22.09 45.40
C ASP A 86 -22.92 -21.20 46.49
N GLN A 87 -22.23 -20.99 47.62
CA GLN A 87 -22.68 -20.05 48.67
C GLN A 87 -22.40 -18.58 48.32
N LEU A 88 -21.37 -18.31 47.50
CA LEU A 88 -21.03 -16.95 47.07
C LEU A 88 -21.89 -16.47 45.88
N LYS A 89 -22.51 -17.39 45.11
CA LYS A 89 -23.42 -17.10 43.98
C LYS A 89 -24.77 -16.49 44.37
N GLN A 90 -25.13 -16.43 45.65
CA GLN A 90 -26.40 -15.82 46.09
C GLN A 90 -26.33 -14.30 46.30
N LYS A 91 -25.15 -13.69 46.14
CA LYS A 91 -25.03 -12.23 46.05
C LYS A 91 -25.04 -11.84 44.56
N PRO A 92 -25.85 -10.86 44.11
CA PRO A 92 -25.88 -10.48 42.71
C PRO A 92 -24.58 -9.73 42.36
N GLU A 93 -23.55 -10.47 41.98
CA GLU A 93 -22.39 -9.91 41.32
C GLU A 93 -22.77 -9.62 39.86
N VAL A 94 -22.86 -8.33 39.55
CA VAL A 94 -22.99 -7.84 38.19
C VAL A 94 -21.77 -8.32 37.41
N ILE A 95 -21.96 -9.38 36.61
CA ILE A 95 -20.98 -9.88 35.66
C ILE A 95 -20.77 -8.79 34.61
N LYS A 96 -19.80 -7.90 34.83
CA LYS A 96 -19.29 -7.01 33.79
C LYS A 96 -18.37 -7.82 32.88
N SER A 97 -18.94 -8.67 32.04
CA SER A 97 -18.25 -9.31 30.91
C SER A 97 -18.05 -8.30 29.78
N GLY A 98 -17.36 -7.19 30.08
CA GLY A 98 -16.77 -6.35 29.05
C GLY A 98 -15.38 -6.88 28.79
N LEU A 99 -15.07 -7.28 27.55
CA LEU A 99 -13.69 -7.26 27.07
C LEU A 99 -13.15 -5.85 27.41
N THR A 100 -12.38 -5.74 28.48
CA THR A 100 -11.70 -4.49 28.78
C THR A 100 -10.59 -4.39 27.75
N PHE A 101 -10.91 -3.80 26.60
CA PHE A 101 -9.93 -3.09 25.78
C PHE A 101 -9.37 -2.00 26.70
N GLN A 102 -8.42 -2.39 27.55
CA GLN A 102 -7.59 -1.48 28.33
C GLN A 102 -6.94 -0.57 27.28
N ASN A 103 -7.46 0.65 27.16
CA ASN A 103 -6.99 1.62 26.20
C ASN A 103 -5.51 1.90 26.51
N ILE A 104 -4.61 1.29 25.75
CA ILE A 104 -3.14 1.42 25.90
C ILE A 104 -2.75 2.90 25.86
N TRP A 105 -3.50 3.67 25.08
CA TRP A 105 -3.44 5.11 24.94
C TRP A 105 -3.72 5.92 26.22
N ARG A 106 -4.34 5.32 27.25
CA ARG A 106 -4.55 5.92 28.58
C ARG A 106 -3.45 5.57 29.59
N ARG A 107 -2.56 4.62 29.28
CA ARG A 107 -1.46 4.24 30.18
C ARG A 107 -0.45 5.38 30.28
N LYS A 108 -0.07 5.74 31.50
CA LYS A 108 1.01 6.69 31.81
C LYS A 108 2.25 5.91 32.22
N PHE A 109 3.35 6.10 31.48
CA PHE A 109 4.66 5.51 31.80
C PHE A 109 5.46 6.46 32.70
N ARG A 110 6.45 5.91 33.41
CA ARG A 110 7.35 6.70 34.28
C ARG A 110 8.08 7.74 33.42
N SER A 111 8.11 8.99 33.88
CA SER A 111 8.80 10.07 33.18
C SER A 111 10.32 9.88 33.22
N LEU A 112 10.99 10.32 32.16
CA LEU A 112 12.45 10.38 32.11
C LEU A 112 13.00 11.51 32.98
N PRO A 113 14.28 11.47 33.37
CA PRO A 113 14.95 12.67 33.86
C PRO A 113 14.96 13.74 32.76
N GLU A 114 14.82 15.00 33.18
CA GLU A 114 14.61 16.14 32.29
C GLU A 114 15.69 16.27 31.21
N ASN A 115 16.97 16.11 31.58
CA ASN A 115 18.09 16.20 30.63
C ASN A 115 17.97 15.18 29.48
N LYS A 116 17.61 13.93 29.80
CA LYS A 116 17.43 12.88 28.78
C LYS A 116 16.21 13.14 27.89
N ALA A 117 15.17 13.77 28.42
CA ALA A 117 14.01 14.15 27.62
C ALA A 117 14.38 15.24 26.60
N VAL A 118 15.19 16.22 27.01
CA VAL A 118 15.72 17.25 26.10
C VAL A 118 16.60 16.63 25.01
N ASP A 119 17.48 15.69 25.36
CA ASP A 119 18.30 14.97 24.39
C ASP A 119 17.43 14.23 23.35
N LEU A 120 16.44 13.47 23.82
CA LEU A 120 15.53 12.73 22.95
C LEU A 120 14.70 13.67 22.05
N PHE A 121 14.31 14.83 22.56
CA PHE A 121 13.66 15.86 21.75
C PHE A 121 14.59 16.41 20.66
N ALA A 122 15.85 16.67 20.99
CA ALA A 122 16.84 17.16 20.04
C ALA A 122 17.08 16.17 18.89
N ASP A 123 17.22 14.88 19.21
CA ASP A 123 17.43 13.82 18.22
C ASP A 123 16.21 13.69 17.29
N VAL A 124 15.00 13.65 17.85
CA VAL A 124 13.76 13.55 17.06
C VAL A 124 13.56 14.76 16.14
N ILE A 125 13.88 15.97 16.59
CA ILE A 125 13.79 17.16 15.72
C ILE A 125 14.82 17.11 14.58
N GLY A 126 16.04 16.65 14.87
CA GLY A 126 17.07 16.48 13.84
C GLY A 126 16.60 15.51 12.76
N ASP A 127 16.13 14.33 13.16
CA ASP A 127 15.65 13.32 12.24
C ASP A 127 14.41 13.79 11.45
N ALA A 128 13.45 14.45 12.11
CA ALA A 128 12.27 15.00 11.46
C ALA A 128 12.63 16.05 10.39
N PHE A 129 13.63 16.88 10.66
CA PHE A 129 14.11 17.85 9.69
C PHE A 129 14.75 17.18 8.46
N ILE A 130 15.61 16.16 8.66
CA ILE A 130 16.22 15.40 7.55
C ILE A 130 15.14 14.72 6.72
N LEU A 131 14.17 14.07 7.36
CA LEU A 131 13.04 13.43 6.69
C LEU A 131 12.19 14.45 5.92
N SER A 132 11.93 15.63 6.48
CA SER A 132 11.20 16.69 5.80
C SER A 132 11.91 17.15 4.53
N VAL A 133 13.23 17.34 4.57
CA VAL A 133 14.01 17.70 3.38
C VAL A 133 13.99 16.57 2.34
N ALA A 134 14.13 15.31 2.77
CA ALA A 134 14.03 14.16 1.86
C ALA A 134 12.65 14.10 1.18
N ILE A 135 11.56 14.24 1.93
CA ILE A 135 10.19 14.29 1.40
C ILE A 135 10.05 15.45 0.41
N ALA A 136 10.54 16.65 0.77
CA ALA A 136 10.48 17.81 -0.10
C ALA A 136 11.23 17.60 -1.42
N LEU A 137 12.40 16.93 -1.39
CA LEU A 137 13.15 16.57 -2.59
C LEU A 137 12.39 15.56 -3.46
N ILE A 138 11.81 14.53 -2.85
CA ILE A 138 11.00 13.52 -3.58
C ILE A 138 9.78 14.18 -4.23
N VAL A 139 9.07 15.04 -3.51
CA VAL A 139 7.92 15.79 -4.04
C VAL A 139 8.36 16.71 -5.16
N TYR A 140 9.49 17.41 -5.01
CA TYR A 140 10.04 18.28 -6.04
C TYR A 140 10.44 17.51 -7.31
N GLU A 141 11.10 16.36 -7.15
CA GLU A 141 11.47 15.50 -8.28
C GLU A 141 10.24 14.93 -8.96
N THR A 142 9.22 14.51 -8.21
CA THR A 142 7.94 14.05 -8.75
C THR A 142 7.26 15.18 -9.54
N TRP A 143 7.13 16.38 -8.96
CA TRP A 143 6.52 17.54 -9.63
C TRP A 143 7.27 17.97 -10.89
N ARG A 144 8.61 17.92 -10.87
CA ARG A 144 9.45 18.19 -12.03
C ARG A 144 9.31 17.10 -13.10
N THR A 145 9.24 15.84 -12.71
CA THR A 145 9.14 14.69 -13.61
C THR A 145 7.77 14.59 -14.26
N SER A 146 6.71 15.01 -13.58
CA SER A 146 5.36 15.12 -14.15
C SER A 146 5.27 16.07 -15.35
N LYS A 147 6.26 16.93 -15.59
CA LYS A 147 6.32 17.80 -16.78
C LYS A 147 6.83 17.08 -18.03
N LYS A 148 7.34 15.84 -17.92
CA LYS A 148 7.75 15.04 -19.08
C LYS A 148 6.64 14.02 -19.38
N PRO A 149 6.14 13.95 -20.63
CA PRO A 149 5.25 12.86 -21.00
C PRO A 149 6.00 11.54 -20.83
N ASP A 150 5.37 10.58 -20.16
CA ASP A 150 5.92 9.23 -20.03
C ASP A 150 6.17 8.68 -21.43
N ILE A 151 7.43 8.37 -21.76
CA ILE A 151 7.79 7.71 -23.03
C ILE A 151 6.97 6.42 -23.21
N ASN A 152 6.64 5.74 -22.12
CA ASN A 152 5.79 4.56 -22.13
C ASN A 152 4.36 4.88 -22.59
N LYS A 153 3.79 6.02 -22.19
CA LYS A 153 2.44 6.43 -22.63
C LYS A 153 2.42 6.77 -24.11
N ILE A 154 3.43 7.52 -24.58
CA ILE A 154 3.59 7.82 -26.02
C ILE A 154 3.71 6.50 -26.81
N ARG A 155 4.48 5.54 -26.29
CA ARG A 155 4.65 4.24 -26.94
C ARG A 155 3.36 3.43 -26.95
N ILE A 156 2.59 3.46 -25.87
CA ILE A 156 1.27 2.80 -25.81
C ILE A 156 0.33 3.42 -26.85
N GLU A 157 0.28 4.75 -26.94
CA GLU A 157 -0.51 5.46 -27.95
C GLU A 157 -0.07 5.09 -29.38
N GLU A 158 1.24 4.97 -29.64
CA GLU A 158 1.74 4.52 -30.94
C GLU A 158 1.36 3.06 -31.26
N LEU A 159 1.35 2.17 -30.25
CA LEU A 159 0.89 0.79 -30.43
C LEU A 159 -0.62 0.74 -30.70
N ASP A 160 -1.42 1.53 -30.01
CA ASP A 160 -2.87 1.60 -30.21
C ASP A 160 -3.20 2.07 -31.64
N GLN A 161 -2.48 3.07 -32.15
CA GLN A 161 -2.62 3.51 -33.55
C GLN A 161 -2.33 2.39 -34.55
N LYS A 162 -1.27 1.60 -34.32
CA LYS A 162 -0.94 0.45 -35.18
C LYS A 162 -1.99 -0.66 -35.09
N LEU A 163 -2.57 -0.89 -33.92
CA LEU A 163 -3.66 -1.86 -33.74
C LEU A 163 -4.91 -1.43 -34.51
N GLU A 164 -5.28 -0.15 -34.46
CA GLU A 164 -6.40 0.37 -35.25
C GLU A 164 -6.16 0.26 -36.76
N GLU A 165 -4.94 0.55 -37.22
CA GLU A 165 -4.57 0.42 -38.62
C GLU A 165 -4.64 -1.04 -39.09
N LEU A 166 -4.16 -1.99 -38.28
CA LEU A 166 -4.25 -3.42 -38.59
C LEU A 166 -5.70 -3.90 -38.62
N ARG A 167 -6.54 -3.48 -37.66
CA ARG A 167 -7.98 -3.82 -37.66
C ARG A 167 -8.70 -3.32 -38.91
N LYS A 168 -8.41 -2.09 -39.36
CA LYS A 168 -8.99 -1.56 -40.61
C LYS A 168 -8.57 -2.38 -41.83
N ARG A 169 -7.30 -2.80 -41.90
CA ARG A 169 -6.82 -3.68 -42.97
C ARG A 169 -7.52 -5.03 -42.95
N GLU A 170 -7.76 -5.61 -41.76
CA GLU A 170 -8.51 -6.86 -41.64
C GLU A 170 -9.94 -6.69 -42.16
N GLU A 171 -10.64 -5.62 -41.80
CA GLU A 171 -12.00 -5.33 -42.28
C GLU A 171 -12.04 -5.16 -43.82
N GLU A 172 -11.09 -4.40 -44.40
CA GLU A 172 -10.99 -4.22 -45.86
C GLU A 172 -10.73 -5.54 -46.60
N LEU A 173 -9.88 -6.40 -46.02
CA LEU A 173 -9.60 -7.73 -46.58
C LEU A 173 -10.83 -8.63 -46.49
N GLU A 174 -11.55 -8.63 -45.37
CA GLU A 174 -12.81 -9.38 -45.22
C GLU A 174 -13.87 -8.94 -46.24
N GLU A 175 -13.99 -7.63 -46.49
CA GLU A 175 -14.89 -7.12 -47.53
C GLU A 175 -14.46 -7.53 -48.94
N ALA A 176 -13.16 -7.55 -49.22
CA ALA A 176 -12.63 -7.99 -50.50
C ALA A 176 -12.88 -9.49 -50.72
N GLU A 177 -12.69 -10.32 -49.71
CA GLU A 177 -13.01 -11.75 -49.75
C GLU A 177 -14.50 -12.00 -49.99
N LYS A 178 -15.40 -11.26 -49.31
CA LYS A 178 -16.85 -11.35 -49.55
C LYS A 178 -17.21 -11.03 -50.99
N LYS A 179 -16.68 -9.92 -51.54
CA LYS A 179 -16.90 -9.53 -52.94
C LYS A 179 -16.36 -10.57 -53.93
N GLN A 180 -15.22 -11.20 -53.63
CA GLN A 180 -14.69 -12.28 -54.45
C GLN A 180 -15.59 -13.52 -54.43
N LYS A 181 -16.08 -13.91 -53.24
CA LYS A 181 -17.02 -15.03 -53.10
C LYS A 181 -18.32 -14.80 -53.87
N GLU A 182 -18.93 -13.61 -53.75
CA GLU A 182 -20.13 -13.25 -54.51
C GLU A 182 -19.91 -13.30 -56.03
N ARG A 183 -18.78 -12.78 -56.51
CA ARG A 183 -18.41 -12.87 -57.93
C ARG A 183 -18.27 -14.33 -58.38
N TYR A 184 -17.61 -15.15 -57.57
CA TYR A 184 -17.41 -16.57 -57.87
C TYR A 184 -18.75 -17.32 -57.92
N GLU A 185 -19.63 -17.10 -56.93
CA GLU A 185 -20.99 -17.68 -56.90
C GLU A 185 -21.82 -17.28 -58.13
N SER A 186 -21.79 -16.00 -58.51
CA SER A 186 -22.51 -15.52 -59.71
C SER A 186 -21.99 -16.17 -61.00
N LEU A 187 -20.68 -16.39 -61.09
CA LEU A 187 -20.03 -17.02 -62.23
C LEU A 187 -20.35 -18.52 -62.27
N GLU A 188 -20.38 -19.17 -61.11
CA GLU A 188 -20.79 -20.56 -60.97
C GLU A 188 -22.27 -20.75 -61.35
N GLU A 189 -23.16 -19.84 -60.94
CA GLU A 189 -24.58 -19.89 -61.32
C GLU A 189 -24.80 -19.67 -62.82
N ALA A 190 -24.07 -18.73 -63.44
CA ALA A 190 -24.09 -18.52 -64.89
C ALA A 190 -23.60 -19.77 -65.65
N LEU A 191 -22.54 -20.42 -65.17
CA LEU A 191 -22.03 -21.67 -65.72
C LEU A 191 -23.03 -22.83 -65.52
N ARG A 192 -23.74 -22.90 -64.39
CA ARG A 192 -24.81 -23.89 -64.13
C ARG A 192 -26.00 -23.72 -65.07
N GLY A 193 -26.33 -22.48 -65.47
CA GLY A 193 -27.41 -22.19 -66.42
C GLY A 193 -27.12 -22.66 -67.85
N LEU A 194 -25.85 -22.80 -68.22
CA LEU A 194 -25.40 -23.30 -69.52
C LEU A 194 -25.41 -24.84 -69.53
N LYS A 195 -26.39 -25.43 -70.24
CA LYS A 195 -26.48 -26.87 -70.50
C LYS A 195 -25.93 -27.22 -71.87
N ASP A 196 -25.24 -28.36 -71.96
CA ASP A 196 -24.70 -28.81 -73.24
C ASP A 196 -25.82 -29.11 -74.25
N PRO A 197 -25.79 -28.56 -75.47
CA PRO A 197 -26.89 -28.71 -76.44
C PRO A 197 -27.04 -30.13 -76.97
N LYS A 198 -26.00 -30.98 -76.84
CA LYS A 198 -26.01 -32.38 -77.32
C LYS A 198 -26.43 -33.39 -76.24
N THR A 199 -26.07 -33.16 -74.98
CA THR A 199 -26.27 -34.11 -73.86
C THR A 199 -27.32 -33.65 -72.85
N LYS A 200 -27.78 -32.38 -72.90
CA LYS A 200 -28.75 -31.73 -71.97
C LYS A 200 -28.35 -31.79 -70.48
N GLN A 201 -27.12 -32.17 -70.17
CA GLN A 201 -26.57 -32.25 -68.82
C GLN A 201 -25.87 -30.93 -68.44
N PRO A 202 -25.79 -30.58 -67.14
CA PRO A 202 -25.01 -29.44 -66.68
C PRO A 202 -23.51 -29.67 -66.92
N LEU A 203 -22.80 -28.61 -67.34
CA LEU A 203 -21.39 -28.67 -67.73
C LEU A 203 -20.42 -28.92 -66.55
N LEU A 204 -20.84 -28.67 -65.31
CA LEU A 204 -20.02 -28.87 -64.11
C LEU A 204 -20.64 -29.91 -63.17
N PRO A 205 -19.86 -30.88 -62.64
CA PRO A 205 -20.31 -31.78 -61.59
C PRO A 205 -20.42 -31.05 -60.24
N THR A 206 -21.36 -31.46 -59.40
CA THR A 206 -21.51 -30.92 -58.04
C THR A 206 -20.29 -31.28 -57.21
N LEU A 207 -19.48 -30.29 -56.83
CA LEU A 207 -18.59 -30.45 -55.68
C LEU A 207 -19.47 -30.43 -54.43
N GLN A 208 -19.90 -31.61 -53.97
CA GLN A 208 -20.47 -31.73 -52.63
C GLN A 208 -19.38 -31.32 -51.64
N ALA A 209 -19.61 -30.21 -50.95
CA ALA A 209 -18.81 -29.83 -49.79
C ALA A 209 -18.87 -30.98 -48.77
N SER A 210 -17.71 -31.56 -48.46
CA SER A 210 -17.52 -32.43 -47.29
C SER A 210 -17.23 -31.57 -46.06
#